data_AF-A0A931VR77-F1
#
_entry.id   AF-A0A931VR77-F1
#
_cell.length_a   1.000
_cell.length_b   1.000
_cell.length_c   1.000
_cell.angle_alpha   90.00
_cell.angle_beta   90.00
_cell.angle_gamma   90.00
#
_symmetry.space_group_name_H-M   'P 1'
#
loop_
_entity.id
_entity.type
_entity.pdbx_description
1 polymer ?
#
loop_
_entity_poly.entity_id
_entity_poly.type
_entity_poly.pdbx_seq_one_letter_code
_entity_poly.pdbx_strand_id
1 'polypeptide(L)'
;QSAADPTTLYGYPITEEFNEKDGRRVQYFQRARFEYRPEFPEGQRVTLTDIGRQLYIPANQLIIYSPFACRLYSETNYAVCFAFLEFFDKNGGVAQFGYPISPFEYHDGVIVQYFEKARMEWQPSKPEGQRVIITDLGRMYFDKQGEDPGALGPMATDNAPVVTSIQVRAFVWKAVTLANDQQLVFIITQDQRSEIVDGAVCTANIRWPDQKIETETSKTNSNGVAIVSLNVVGQPYGNLVYIDITCSYGGQSGTSSTSFRIWY
;
A
#
# COMPACT_ATOMS: atom_id res chain seq x y z
N GLN A 1 10.58 -13.67 -12.13
CA GLN A 1 9.76 -13.77 -13.37
C GLN A 1 8.91 -12.51 -13.43
N SER A 2 8.95 -11.74 -14.53
CA SER A 2 8.16 -10.50 -14.65
C SER A 2 6.83 -10.83 -15.34
N ALA A 3 5.71 -10.52 -14.70
CA ALA A 3 4.38 -10.63 -15.30
C ALA A 3 4.03 -9.30 -15.99
N ALA A 4 3.42 -9.36 -17.17
CA ALA A 4 3.01 -8.16 -17.90
C ALA A 4 1.88 -7.38 -17.18
N ASP A 5 1.00 -8.09 -16.48
CA ASP A 5 -0.03 -7.51 -15.62
C ASP A 5 -0.05 -8.24 -14.26
N PRO A 6 0.85 -7.86 -13.33
CA PRO A 6 0.97 -8.55 -12.05
C PRO A 6 -0.26 -8.36 -11.16
N THR A 7 -0.99 -7.25 -11.28
CA THR A 7 -2.18 -6.99 -10.47
C THR A 7 -3.33 -7.92 -10.88
N THR A 8 -3.51 -8.18 -12.18
CA THR A 8 -4.51 -9.16 -12.63
C THR A 8 -4.13 -10.58 -12.20
N LEU A 9 -2.85 -10.96 -12.32
CA LEU A 9 -2.43 -12.34 -12.09
C LEU A 9 -2.24 -12.69 -10.61
N TYR A 10 -1.65 -11.80 -9.82
CA TYR A 10 -1.31 -12.04 -8.42
C TYR A 10 -2.26 -11.32 -7.46
N GLY A 11 -2.93 -10.27 -7.93
CA GLY A 11 -3.66 -9.35 -7.05
C GLY A 11 -2.72 -8.47 -6.24
N TYR A 12 -3.28 -7.83 -5.22
CA TYR A 12 -2.48 -7.02 -4.29
C TYR A 12 -1.74 -7.90 -3.28
N PRO A 13 -0.57 -7.46 -2.78
CA PRO A 13 0.06 -8.11 -1.64
C PRO A 13 -0.90 -8.05 -0.45
N ILE A 14 -1.04 -9.18 0.26
CA ILE A 14 -1.85 -9.27 1.48
C ILE A 14 -0.99 -9.41 2.74
N THR A 15 0.32 -9.67 2.57
CA THR A 15 1.34 -9.66 3.62
C THR A 15 2.61 -8.96 3.11
N GLU A 16 3.46 -8.53 4.03
CA GLU A 16 4.91 -8.39 3.73
C GLU A 16 5.57 -9.77 3.60
N GLU A 17 6.85 -9.79 3.27
CA GLU A 17 7.64 -11.01 3.37
C GLU A 17 7.94 -11.38 4.83
N PHE A 18 7.85 -12.66 5.16
CA PHE A 18 8.17 -13.17 6.49
C PHE A 18 8.70 -14.60 6.42
N ASN A 19 9.28 -15.09 7.52
CA ASN A 19 9.69 -16.48 7.65
C ASN A 19 8.57 -17.31 8.30
N GLU A 20 8.14 -18.38 7.65
CA GLU A 20 7.24 -19.37 8.25
C GLU A 20 7.96 -20.20 9.34
N LYS A 21 7.20 -20.97 10.11
CA LYS A 21 7.72 -21.82 11.20
C LYS A 21 8.80 -22.81 10.75
N ASP A 22 8.78 -23.21 9.48
CA ASP A 22 9.76 -24.12 8.88
C ASP A 22 10.98 -23.40 8.28
N GLY A 23 11.07 -22.08 8.44
CA GLY A 23 12.19 -21.25 7.99
C GLY A 23 12.09 -20.81 6.53
N ARG A 24 11.03 -21.16 5.78
CA ARG A 24 10.83 -20.64 4.42
C ARG A 24 10.44 -19.16 4.48
N ARG A 25 11.14 -18.33 3.71
CA ARG A 25 10.78 -16.93 3.50
C ARG A 25 9.75 -16.81 2.38
N VAL A 26 8.64 -16.17 2.67
CA VAL A 26 7.44 -16.19 1.81
C VAL A 26 6.77 -14.82 1.79
N GLN A 27 5.97 -14.56 0.77
CA GLN A 27 5.04 -13.44 0.73
C GLN A 27 3.72 -13.88 0.08
N TYR A 28 2.61 -13.47 0.68
CA TYR A 28 1.28 -13.77 0.17
C TYR A 28 0.70 -12.57 -0.59
N PHE A 29 0.08 -12.86 -1.72
CA PHE A 29 -0.77 -11.97 -2.49
C PHE A 29 -2.19 -12.53 -2.49
N GLN A 30 -3.19 -11.75 -2.95
CA GLN A 30 -4.57 -12.23 -3.03
C GLN A 30 -4.68 -13.56 -3.79
N ARG A 31 -3.95 -13.70 -4.90
CA ARG A 31 -4.08 -14.83 -5.86
C ARG A 31 -2.85 -15.72 -5.95
N ALA A 32 -1.76 -15.38 -5.27
CA ALA A 32 -0.50 -16.09 -5.36
C ALA A 32 0.25 -16.09 -4.04
N ARG A 33 1.22 -16.99 -3.92
CA ARG A 33 2.22 -17.00 -2.85
C ARG A 33 3.57 -17.17 -3.49
N PHE A 34 4.50 -16.30 -3.12
CA PHE A 34 5.89 -16.40 -3.52
C PHE A 34 6.72 -16.97 -2.38
N GLU A 35 7.71 -17.76 -2.73
CA GLU A 35 8.66 -18.35 -1.80
C GLU A 35 10.09 -18.15 -2.28
N TYR A 36 10.97 -17.84 -1.33
CA TYR A 36 12.40 -17.72 -1.54
C TYR A 36 13.09 -19.08 -1.39
N ARG A 37 13.90 -19.41 -2.39
CA ARG A 37 14.57 -20.68 -2.62
C ARG A 37 16.08 -20.44 -2.78
N PRO A 38 16.86 -20.38 -1.69
CA PRO A 38 18.30 -20.06 -1.73
C PRO A 38 19.12 -21.08 -2.54
N GLU A 39 18.62 -22.30 -2.70
CA GLU A 39 19.22 -23.38 -3.47
C GLU A 39 19.24 -23.13 -4.98
N PHE A 40 18.40 -22.22 -5.49
CA PHE A 40 18.37 -21.89 -6.90
C PHE A 40 19.43 -20.86 -7.30
N PRO A 41 19.83 -20.85 -8.59
CA PRO A 41 20.72 -19.83 -9.13
C PRO A 41 20.23 -18.42 -8.85
N GLU A 42 21.17 -17.48 -8.73
CA GLU A 42 20.85 -16.06 -8.57
C GLU A 42 19.91 -15.59 -9.69
N GLY A 43 18.89 -14.79 -9.33
CA GLY A 43 17.81 -14.39 -10.24
C GLY A 43 16.66 -15.39 -10.39
N GLN A 44 16.80 -16.64 -9.91
CA GLN A 44 15.74 -17.68 -9.93
C GLN A 44 15.24 -18.06 -8.53
N ARG A 45 15.76 -17.42 -7.49
CA ARG A 45 15.46 -17.75 -6.09
C ARG A 45 14.05 -17.39 -5.64
N VAL A 46 13.27 -16.67 -6.45
CA VAL A 46 11.88 -16.34 -6.12
C VAL A 46 10.96 -17.13 -7.02
N THR A 47 10.15 -17.99 -6.43
CA THR A 47 9.27 -18.91 -7.16
C THR A 47 7.84 -18.81 -6.66
N LEU A 48 6.89 -19.15 -7.52
CA LEU A 48 5.48 -19.29 -7.14
C LEU A 48 5.26 -20.66 -6.54
N THR A 49 4.54 -20.69 -5.43
CA THR A 49 4.05 -21.92 -4.80
C THR A 49 2.93 -22.54 -5.64
N ASP A 50 2.88 -23.87 -5.68
CA ASP A 50 1.82 -24.66 -6.33
C ASP A 50 0.50 -24.64 -5.54
N ILE A 51 -0.01 -23.45 -5.21
CA ILE A 51 -1.22 -23.29 -4.37
C ILE A 51 -2.48 -23.85 -5.02
N GLY A 52 -2.53 -23.95 -6.35
CA GLY A 52 -3.61 -24.61 -7.07
C GLY A 52 -3.66 -26.10 -6.74
N ARG A 53 -2.51 -26.78 -6.77
CA ARG A 53 -2.36 -28.18 -6.33
C ARG A 53 -2.66 -28.36 -4.84
N GLN A 54 -2.24 -27.42 -3.99
CA GLN A 54 -2.45 -27.51 -2.54
C GLN A 54 -3.92 -27.30 -2.12
N LEU A 55 -4.70 -26.58 -2.92
CA LEU A 55 -6.11 -26.26 -2.65
C LEU A 55 -7.10 -27.00 -3.56
N TYR A 56 -6.61 -27.87 -4.43
CA TYR A 56 -7.47 -28.62 -5.33
C TYR A 56 -8.32 -29.64 -4.56
N ILE A 57 -9.63 -29.51 -4.72
CA ILE A 57 -10.64 -30.45 -4.24
C ILE A 57 -11.54 -30.72 -5.45
N PRO A 58 -11.56 -31.95 -5.99
CA PRO A 58 -12.37 -32.24 -7.17
C PRO A 58 -13.86 -31.97 -6.93
N ALA A 59 -14.52 -31.38 -7.92
CA ALA A 59 -15.98 -31.24 -7.94
C ALA A 59 -16.62 -31.82 -9.21
N ASN A 60 -17.81 -31.34 -9.54
CA ASN A 60 -18.58 -31.81 -10.68
C ASN A 60 -17.85 -31.51 -11.98
N GLN A 61 -17.26 -32.55 -12.57
CA GLN A 61 -16.49 -32.42 -13.79
C GLN A 61 -17.40 -32.15 -14.99
N LEU A 62 -16.93 -31.27 -15.86
CA LEU A 62 -17.53 -30.94 -17.13
C LEU A 62 -16.65 -31.53 -18.23
N ILE A 63 -17.17 -32.55 -18.90
CA ILE A 63 -16.47 -33.16 -20.03
C ILE A 63 -16.67 -32.26 -21.25
N ILE A 64 -15.66 -31.44 -21.51
CA ILE A 64 -15.63 -30.50 -22.63
C ILE A 64 -14.42 -30.86 -23.49
N TYR A 65 -14.69 -31.24 -24.73
CA TYR A 65 -13.65 -31.52 -25.72
C TYR A 65 -13.98 -30.87 -27.05
N SER A 66 -13.03 -30.12 -27.59
CA SER A 66 -13.09 -29.54 -28.93
C SER A 66 -11.72 -29.67 -29.58
N PRO A 67 -11.58 -30.41 -30.69
CA PRO A 67 -10.27 -30.61 -31.33
C PRO A 67 -9.67 -29.32 -31.91
N PHE A 68 -10.49 -28.28 -32.10
CA PHE A 68 -10.06 -27.00 -32.67
C PHE A 68 -9.88 -25.88 -31.64
N ALA A 69 -10.36 -26.09 -30.40
CA ALA A 69 -10.36 -25.06 -29.36
C ALA A 69 -9.75 -25.53 -28.04
N CYS A 70 -9.11 -26.71 -28.02
CA CYS A 70 -8.45 -27.27 -26.84
C CYS A 70 -6.99 -27.60 -27.14
N ARG A 71 -6.13 -27.44 -26.14
CA ARG A 71 -4.76 -27.95 -26.15
C ARG A 71 -4.61 -28.98 -25.04
N LEU A 72 -4.25 -30.22 -25.40
CA LEU A 72 -3.95 -31.29 -24.46
C LEU A 72 -2.50 -31.17 -23.98
N TYR A 73 -2.29 -31.28 -22.67
CA TYR A 73 -0.97 -31.36 -22.06
C TYR A 73 -0.67 -32.80 -21.67
N SER A 74 0.33 -33.41 -22.30
CA SER A 74 0.68 -34.82 -22.07
C SER A 74 1.21 -35.10 -20.67
N GLU A 75 1.74 -34.09 -20.00
CA GLU A 75 2.33 -34.13 -18.66
C GLU A 75 1.28 -34.47 -17.60
N THR A 76 0.04 -34.04 -17.80
CA THR A 76 -1.06 -34.23 -16.84
C THR A 76 -2.29 -34.87 -17.45
N ASN A 77 -2.31 -35.05 -18.77
CA ASN A 77 -3.43 -35.57 -19.55
C ASN A 77 -4.72 -34.73 -19.44
N TYR A 78 -4.59 -33.44 -19.12
CA TYR A 78 -5.69 -32.48 -19.10
C TYR A 78 -5.57 -31.48 -20.24
N ALA A 79 -6.72 -31.07 -20.76
CA ALA A 79 -6.81 -30.08 -21.82
C ALA A 79 -7.25 -28.73 -21.27
N VAL A 80 -6.68 -27.65 -21.81
CA VAL A 80 -7.15 -26.28 -21.59
C VAL A 80 -7.86 -25.83 -22.87
N CYS A 81 -9.07 -25.28 -22.75
CA CYS A 81 -9.88 -24.93 -23.92
C CYS A 81 -10.44 -23.51 -23.91
N PHE A 82 -10.87 -23.05 -25.08
CA PHE A 82 -11.63 -21.81 -25.29
C PHE A 82 -10.96 -20.59 -24.64
N ALA A 83 -11.75 -19.72 -24.01
CA ALA A 83 -11.26 -18.51 -23.36
C ALA A 83 -10.22 -18.77 -22.26
N PHE A 84 -10.22 -19.96 -21.63
CA PHE A 84 -9.19 -20.32 -20.66
C PHE A 84 -7.85 -20.53 -21.35
N LEU A 85 -7.84 -21.17 -22.53
CA LEU A 85 -6.62 -21.35 -23.32
C LEU A 85 -6.09 -20.01 -23.83
N GLU A 86 -6.97 -19.12 -24.31
CA GLU A 86 -6.60 -17.77 -24.74
C GLU A 86 -6.00 -16.96 -23.58
N PHE A 87 -6.64 -16.99 -22.41
CA PHE A 87 -6.14 -16.31 -21.22
C PHE A 87 -4.81 -16.92 -20.75
N PHE A 88 -4.69 -18.23 -20.76
CA PHE A 88 -3.48 -18.96 -20.37
C PHE A 88 -2.29 -18.57 -21.24
N ASP A 89 -2.44 -18.63 -22.57
CA ASP A 89 -1.37 -18.29 -23.52
C ASP A 89 -0.97 -16.82 -23.43
N LYS A 90 -1.96 -15.91 -23.31
CA LYS A 90 -1.70 -14.47 -23.20
C LYS A 90 -0.90 -14.10 -21.94
N ASN A 91 -1.07 -14.86 -20.85
CA ASN A 91 -0.51 -14.52 -19.54
C ASN A 91 0.68 -15.40 -19.12
N GLY A 92 1.41 -15.97 -20.08
CA GLY A 92 2.68 -16.68 -19.81
C GLY A 92 2.55 -18.19 -19.62
N GLY A 93 1.35 -18.74 -19.78
CA GLY A 93 1.09 -20.17 -19.85
C GLY A 93 1.68 -21.00 -18.71
N VAL A 94 2.31 -22.12 -19.05
CA VAL A 94 2.86 -23.09 -18.08
C VAL A 94 3.87 -22.43 -17.15
N ALA A 95 4.67 -21.49 -17.65
CA ALA A 95 5.67 -20.82 -16.84
C ALA A 95 5.03 -19.99 -15.71
N GLN A 96 3.80 -19.52 -15.90
CA GLN A 96 3.06 -18.68 -14.96
C GLN A 96 2.11 -19.50 -14.06
N PHE A 97 1.32 -20.39 -14.66
CA PHE A 97 0.23 -21.09 -13.97
C PHE A 97 0.58 -22.54 -13.62
N GLY A 98 1.65 -23.09 -14.19
CA GLY A 98 1.93 -24.52 -14.21
C GLY A 98 1.01 -25.27 -15.17
N TYR A 99 1.11 -26.59 -15.17
CA TYR A 99 0.26 -27.46 -15.99
C TYR A 99 -1.19 -27.50 -15.46
N PRO A 100 -2.20 -27.74 -16.32
CA PRO A 100 -3.56 -28.03 -15.85
C PRO A 100 -3.56 -29.31 -15.03
N ILE A 101 -4.27 -29.33 -13.90
CA ILE A 101 -4.35 -30.49 -13.00
C ILE A 101 -5.78 -31.03 -12.83
N SER A 102 -6.75 -30.42 -13.53
CA SER A 102 -8.15 -30.83 -13.55
C SER A 102 -8.75 -30.65 -14.96
N PRO A 103 -9.88 -31.32 -15.26
CA PRO A 103 -10.76 -30.88 -16.35
C PRO A 103 -11.44 -29.55 -15.99
N PHE A 104 -12.36 -29.07 -16.82
CA PHE A 104 -13.32 -28.07 -16.35
C PHE A 104 -14.20 -28.68 -15.26
N GLU A 105 -14.48 -27.90 -14.24
CA GLU A 105 -15.34 -28.29 -13.13
C GLU A 105 -16.34 -27.19 -12.83
N TYR A 106 -17.48 -27.57 -12.25
CA TYR A 106 -18.48 -26.64 -11.76
C TYR A 106 -18.38 -26.53 -10.24
N HIS A 107 -17.93 -25.37 -9.77
CA HIS A 107 -17.76 -25.03 -8.36
C HIS A 107 -18.59 -23.79 -8.04
N ASP A 108 -19.43 -23.85 -7.01
CA ASP A 108 -20.11 -22.67 -6.43
C ASP A 108 -20.78 -21.73 -7.45
N GLY A 109 -21.36 -22.31 -8.51
CA GLY A 109 -22.07 -21.55 -9.54
C GLY A 109 -21.22 -21.10 -10.73
N VAL A 110 -19.90 -21.35 -10.72
CA VAL A 110 -18.96 -20.94 -11.76
C VAL A 110 -18.21 -22.12 -12.37
N ILE A 111 -17.83 -21.97 -13.64
CA ILE A 111 -16.96 -22.94 -14.32
C ILE A 111 -15.52 -22.58 -13.95
N VAL A 112 -14.77 -23.57 -13.48
CA VAL A 112 -13.38 -23.41 -13.06
C VAL A 112 -12.49 -24.46 -13.71
N GLN A 113 -11.19 -24.20 -13.70
CA GLN A 113 -10.16 -25.18 -14.00
C GLN A 113 -8.96 -24.89 -13.10
N TYR A 114 -8.42 -25.95 -12.49
CA TYR A 114 -7.22 -25.88 -11.67
C TYR A 114 -5.97 -26.12 -12.49
N PHE A 115 -4.95 -25.36 -12.15
CA PHE A 115 -3.57 -25.49 -12.59
C PHE A 115 -2.70 -25.71 -11.36
N GLU A 116 -1.41 -26.04 -11.53
CA GLU A 116 -0.53 -26.27 -10.38
C GLU A 116 -0.46 -25.04 -9.46
N LYS A 117 -0.40 -23.83 -10.01
CA LYS A 117 -0.16 -22.58 -9.27
C LYS A 117 -1.38 -21.67 -9.14
N ALA A 118 -2.47 -21.99 -9.83
CA ALA A 118 -3.64 -21.10 -9.91
C ALA A 118 -4.94 -21.87 -10.16
N ARG A 119 -6.07 -21.18 -9.98
CA ARG A 119 -7.38 -21.61 -10.47
C ARG A 119 -7.97 -20.48 -11.32
N MET A 120 -8.40 -20.84 -12.53
CA MET A 120 -9.11 -19.92 -13.42
C MET A 120 -10.61 -20.10 -13.23
N GLU A 121 -11.36 -19.00 -13.30
CA GLU A 121 -12.82 -19.00 -13.19
C GLU A 121 -13.46 -18.22 -14.33
N TRP A 122 -14.59 -18.71 -14.80
CA TRP A 122 -15.43 -18.03 -15.77
C TRP A 122 -16.47 -17.14 -15.08
N GLN A 123 -16.45 -15.85 -15.41
CA GLN A 123 -17.33 -14.82 -14.90
C GLN A 123 -18.17 -14.21 -16.04
N PRO A 124 -19.40 -14.73 -16.29
CA PRO A 124 -20.22 -14.28 -17.42
C PRO A 124 -20.69 -12.83 -17.30
N SER A 125 -20.72 -12.28 -16.09
CA SER A 125 -21.08 -10.87 -15.82
C SER A 125 -20.00 -9.86 -16.21
N LYS A 126 -18.77 -10.30 -16.49
CA LYS A 126 -17.68 -9.42 -16.94
C LYS A 126 -17.80 -9.11 -18.44
N PRO A 127 -17.24 -7.97 -18.90
CA PRO A 127 -17.14 -7.66 -20.32
C PRO A 127 -16.45 -8.76 -21.11
N GLU A 128 -16.79 -8.87 -22.40
CA GLU A 128 -16.12 -9.79 -23.31
C GLU A 128 -14.59 -9.57 -23.30
N GLY A 129 -13.83 -10.66 -23.35
CA GLY A 129 -12.37 -10.64 -23.18
C GLY A 129 -11.88 -10.47 -21.74
N GLN A 130 -12.76 -10.23 -20.75
CA GLN A 130 -12.41 -10.11 -19.32
C GLN A 130 -13.14 -11.15 -18.44
N ARG A 131 -13.75 -12.16 -19.06
CA ARG A 131 -14.56 -13.17 -18.38
C ARG A 131 -13.75 -14.28 -17.71
N VAL A 132 -12.44 -14.37 -17.95
CA VAL A 132 -11.56 -15.27 -17.22
C VAL A 132 -10.83 -14.49 -16.15
N ILE A 133 -10.96 -14.91 -14.90
CA ILE A 133 -10.25 -14.33 -13.76
C ILE A 133 -9.46 -15.42 -13.03
N ILE A 134 -8.49 -15.01 -12.22
CA ILE A 134 -7.77 -15.89 -11.31
C ILE A 134 -8.43 -15.81 -9.92
N THR A 135 -8.74 -16.97 -9.33
CA THR A 135 -9.25 -17.08 -7.96
C THR A 135 -8.26 -16.52 -6.95
N ASP A 136 -8.77 -15.95 -5.85
CA ASP A 136 -7.97 -15.50 -4.71
C ASP A 136 -7.42 -16.67 -3.85
N LEU A 137 -6.74 -17.64 -4.50
CA LEU A 137 -6.16 -18.82 -3.86
C LEU A 137 -5.06 -18.47 -2.86
N GLY A 138 -4.36 -17.34 -3.03
CA GLY A 138 -3.32 -16.90 -2.09
C GLY A 138 -3.92 -16.62 -0.71
N ARG A 139 -5.06 -15.91 -0.68
CA ARG A 139 -5.81 -15.69 0.56
C ARG A 139 -6.36 -16.99 1.15
N MET A 140 -6.95 -17.85 0.32
CA MET A 140 -7.47 -19.14 0.79
C MET A 140 -6.37 -20.03 1.36
N TYR A 141 -5.17 -20.01 0.75
CA TYR A 141 -4.03 -20.79 1.22
C TYR A 141 -3.50 -20.26 2.55
N PHE A 142 -3.41 -18.93 2.72
CA PHE A 142 -3.06 -18.29 3.98
C PHE A 142 -3.98 -18.74 5.13
N ASP A 143 -5.29 -18.68 4.91
CA ASP A 143 -6.28 -19.08 5.91
C ASP A 143 -6.18 -20.60 6.20
N LYS A 144 -5.95 -21.44 5.17
CA LYS A 144 -5.78 -22.90 5.32
C LYS A 144 -4.55 -23.29 6.13
N GLN A 145 -3.43 -22.58 5.97
CA GLN A 145 -2.21 -22.84 6.74
C GLN A 145 -2.34 -22.40 8.21
N GLY A 146 -3.37 -21.60 8.54
CA GLY A 146 -3.52 -21.04 9.87
C GLY A 146 -2.39 -20.06 10.20
N GLU A 147 -1.94 -19.31 9.20
CA GLU A 147 -0.98 -18.23 9.39
C GLU A 147 -1.55 -17.16 10.32
N ASP A 148 -0.67 -16.44 11.03
CA ASP A 148 -1.07 -15.42 11.98
C ASP A 148 -1.81 -14.28 11.24
N PRO A 149 -3.10 -14.01 11.55
CA PRO A 149 -3.82 -12.90 10.95
C PRO A 149 -3.15 -11.53 11.17
N GLY A 150 -2.27 -11.38 12.16
CA GLY A 150 -1.44 -10.19 12.36
C GLY A 150 -0.42 -9.93 11.25
N ALA A 151 -0.12 -10.94 10.42
CA ALA A 151 0.69 -10.77 9.21
C ALA A 151 -0.10 -10.15 8.04
N LEU A 152 -1.45 -10.09 8.14
CA LEU A 152 -2.29 -9.51 7.10
C LEU A 152 -2.20 -7.98 7.10
N GLY A 153 -2.26 -7.44 5.89
CA GLY A 153 -1.97 -6.05 5.61
C GLY A 153 -0.49 -5.87 5.32
N PRO A 154 -0.12 -4.74 4.70
CA PRO A 154 1.26 -4.30 4.82
C PRO A 154 1.52 -4.16 6.32
N MET A 155 2.48 -4.91 6.88
CA MET A 155 3.16 -4.37 8.06
C MET A 155 3.52 -2.95 7.64
N ALA A 156 3.16 -1.95 8.45
CA ALA A 156 3.70 -0.61 8.30
C ALA A 156 5.19 -0.82 8.10
N THR A 157 5.64 -0.65 6.87
CA THR A 157 7.03 -0.86 6.52
C THR A 157 7.79 -0.05 7.55
N ASP A 158 8.85 -0.58 8.15
CA ASP A 158 9.86 0.28 8.78
C ASP A 158 10.45 1.27 7.73
N ASN A 159 10.06 1.12 6.46
CA ASN A 159 10.05 2.17 5.44
C ASN A 159 8.69 2.90 5.34
N ALA A 160 8.11 3.39 6.44
CA ALA A 160 7.18 4.51 6.35
C ALA A 160 7.88 5.51 5.43
N PRO A 161 7.25 5.95 4.32
CA PRO A 161 7.95 6.67 3.26
C PRO A 161 8.84 7.70 3.90
N VAL A 162 10.17 7.45 3.87
CA VAL A 162 11.09 8.17 4.74
C VAL A 162 10.91 9.62 4.37
N VAL A 163 10.51 10.42 5.35
CA VAL A 163 10.39 11.86 5.15
C VAL A 163 11.80 12.35 4.89
N THR A 164 12.10 12.68 3.63
CA THR A 164 13.44 13.13 3.20
C THR A 164 13.54 14.65 3.23
N SER A 165 12.40 15.34 3.29
CA SER A 165 12.34 16.78 3.53
C SER A 165 10.98 17.14 4.14
N ILE A 166 10.94 18.23 4.90
CA ILE A 166 9.68 18.81 5.38
C ILE A 166 9.55 20.25 4.89
N GLN A 167 8.36 20.57 4.38
CA GLN A 167 7.97 21.93 4.03
C GLN A 167 7.11 22.51 5.15
N VAL A 168 7.46 23.71 5.61
CA VAL A 168 6.76 24.39 6.71
C VAL A 168 6.10 25.65 6.18
N ARG A 169 4.81 25.81 6.47
CA ARG A 169 4.06 27.04 6.21
C ARG A 169 3.40 27.51 7.49
N ALA A 170 3.54 28.79 7.80
CA ALA A 170 2.93 29.39 8.98
C ALA A 170 2.01 30.55 8.60
N PHE A 171 0.90 30.69 9.32
CA PHE A 171 -0.03 31.81 9.18
C PHE A 171 -0.66 32.16 10.52
N VAL A 172 -1.02 33.43 10.67
CA VAL A 172 -1.67 33.96 11.87
C VAL A 172 -3.19 33.97 11.71
N TRP A 173 -3.94 33.82 12.80
CA TRP A 173 -5.40 33.95 12.78
C TRP A 173 -5.83 35.38 12.42
N LYS A 174 -5.18 36.36 13.06
CA LYS A 174 -5.42 37.79 12.79
C LYS A 174 -4.17 38.40 12.19
N ALA A 175 -4.28 39.06 11.03
CA ALA A 175 -3.18 39.88 10.50
C ALA A 175 -2.87 41.09 11.42
N VAL A 176 -3.86 41.49 12.23
CA VAL A 176 -3.79 42.63 13.14
C VAL A 176 -4.43 42.26 14.48
N THR A 177 -3.76 42.58 15.60
CA THR A 177 -4.25 42.30 16.97
C THR A 177 -4.19 43.56 17.84
N LEU A 178 -5.00 43.58 18.90
CA LEU A 178 -4.92 44.64 19.93
C LEU A 178 -3.65 44.49 20.79
N ALA A 179 -3.33 45.54 21.55
CA ALA A 179 -2.22 45.51 22.51
C ALA A 179 -2.43 44.53 23.67
N ASN A 180 -3.67 44.11 23.92
CA ASN A 180 -4.02 43.02 24.83
C ASN A 180 -5.04 42.12 24.12
N ASP A 181 -4.63 40.93 23.66
CA ASP A 181 -5.47 40.04 22.85
C ASP A 181 -4.91 38.60 22.85
N GLN A 182 -5.73 37.66 22.38
CA GLN A 182 -5.26 36.34 21.99
C GLN A 182 -5.03 36.28 20.48
N GLN A 183 -3.91 35.65 20.12
CA GLN A 183 -3.52 35.36 18.75
C GLN A 183 -3.22 33.88 18.61
N LEU A 184 -3.57 33.29 17.47
CA LEU A 184 -3.18 31.94 17.13
C LEU A 184 -2.24 31.97 15.92
N VAL A 185 -1.26 31.07 15.95
CA VAL A 185 -0.37 30.79 14.82
C VAL A 185 -0.61 29.34 14.42
N PHE A 186 -0.99 29.13 13.17
CA PHE A 186 -1.16 27.82 12.57
C PHE A 186 0.09 27.50 11.76
N ILE A 187 0.60 26.29 11.97
CA ILE A 187 1.80 25.79 11.32
C ILE A 187 1.42 24.49 10.64
N ILE A 188 1.58 24.43 9.32
CA ILE A 188 1.34 23.24 8.51
C ILE A 188 2.68 22.64 8.11
N THR A 189 2.81 21.32 8.28
CA THR A 189 3.97 20.56 7.84
C THR A 189 3.58 19.50 6.82
N GLN A 190 4.24 19.52 5.66
CA GLN A 190 4.06 18.53 4.60
C GLN A 190 5.40 17.89 4.20
N ASP A 191 5.36 16.66 3.70
CA ASP A 191 6.54 15.93 3.19
C ASP A 191 6.87 16.31 1.73
N GLN A 192 7.88 15.64 1.16
CA GLN A 192 8.32 15.84 -0.23
C GLN A 192 7.24 15.55 -1.30
N ARG A 193 6.16 14.85 -0.95
CA ARG A 193 5.02 14.52 -1.82
C ARG A 193 3.81 15.42 -1.54
N SER A 194 3.96 16.43 -0.67
CA SER A 194 2.87 17.26 -0.16
C SER A 194 1.85 16.51 0.71
N GLU A 195 2.21 15.34 1.23
CA GLU A 195 1.41 14.63 2.23
C GLU A 195 1.61 15.24 3.62
N ILE A 196 0.61 15.16 4.48
CA ILE A 196 0.69 15.73 5.84
C ILE A 196 1.71 14.99 6.70
N VAL A 197 2.41 15.73 7.57
CA VAL A 197 3.32 15.15 8.56
C VAL A 197 2.69 15.30 9.95
N ASP A 198 2.22 14.19 10.51
CA ASP A 198 1.72 14.09 11.89
C ASP A 198 2.88 13.96 12.89
N GLY A 199 2.81 14.65 14.02
CA GLY A 199 3.81 14.57 15.09
C GLY A 199 5.11 15.36 14.86
N ALA A 200 5.20 16.21 13.84
CA ALA A 200 6.32 17.13 13.68
C ALA A 200 6.37 18.13 14.85
N VAL A 201 7.55 18.32 15.44
CA VAL A 201 7.77 19.25 16.56
C VAL A 201 8.12 20.61 15.99
N CYS A 202 7.26 21.60 16.21
CA CYS A 202 7.40 22.96 15.71
C CYS A 202 7.65 23.94 16.87
N THR A 203 8.73 24.69 16.76
CA THR A 203 9.11 25.75 17.70
C THR A 203 8.97 27.10 17.02
N ALA A 204 8.14 27.97 17.60
CA ALA A 204 7.94 29.35 17.19
C ALA A 204 8.74 30.28 18.10
N ASN A 205 9.62 31.09 17.53
CA ASN A 205 10.35 32.15 18.23
C ASN A 205 9.69 33.50 17.89
N ILE A 206 8.99 34.05 18.88
CA ILE A 206 8.23 35.29 18.78
C ILE A 206 9.13 36.44 19.23
N ARG A 207 9.33 37.43 18.36
CA ARG A 207 10.07 38.66 18.66
C ARG A 207 9.07 39.77 18.88
N TRP A 208 8.86 40.11 20.15
CA TRP A 208 7.96 41.17 20.55
C TRP A 208 8.60 42.55 20.35
N PRO A 209 7.81 43.60 20.06
CA PRO A 209 8.31 44.96 19.88
C PRO A 209 9.07 45.54 21.09
N ASP A 210 8.78 45.05 22.29
CA ASP A 210 9.46 45.39 23.55
C ASP A 210 10.84 44.73 23.71
N GLN A 211 11.36 44.08 22.66
CA GLN A 211 12.60 43.29 22.62
C GLN A 211 12.56 41.98 23.40
N LYS A 212 11.40 41.59 23.96
CA LYS A 212 11.23 40.27 24.54
C LYS A 212 11.22 39.22 23.43
N ILE A 213 11.93 38.13 23.65
CA ILE A 213 11.82 36.93 22.82
C ILE A 213 11.10 35.87 23.64
N GLU A 214 10.10 35.25 23.03
CA GLU A 214 9.31 34.18 23.63
C GLU A 214 9.34 32.98 22.68
N THR A 215 9.39 31.78 23.26
CA THR A 215 9.49 30.55 22.49
C THR A 215 8.36 29.64 22.89
N GLU A 216 7.55 29.25 21.92
CA GLU A 216 6.45 28.32 22.10
C GLU A 216 6.67 27.09 21.23
N THR A 217 6.31 25.91 21.74
CA THR A 217 6.45 24.65 21.00
C THR A 217 5.13 23.92 20.94
N SER A 218 4.81 23.40 19.76
CA SER A 218 3.60 22.63 19.51
C SER A 218 3.94 21.47 18.57
N LYS A 219 3.08 20.43 18.56
CA LYS A 219 3.21 19.28 17.67
C LYS A 219 2.10 19.29 16.64
N THR A 220 2.40 18.88 15.41
CA THR A 220 1.35 18.70 14.41
C THR A 220 0.47 17.52 14.78
N ASN A 221 -0.82 17.66 14.51
CA ASN A 221 -1.83 16.62 14.71
C ASN A 221 -2.01 15.77 13.43
N SER A 222 -3.01 14.88 13.44
CA SER A 222 -3.37 14.02 12.31
C SER A 222 -3.84 14.74 11.05
N ASN A 223 -3.95 16.07 11.06
CA ASN A 223 -4.18 16.90 9.86
C ASN A 223 -2.90 17.63 9.41
N GLY A 224 -1.74 17.35 10.03
CA GLY A 224 -0.47 18.02 9.77
C GLY A 224 -0.41 19.46 10.29
N VAL A 225 -1.27 19.83 11.25
CA VAL A 225 -1.39 21.20 11.77
C VAL A 225 -0.94 21.27 13.24
N ALA A 226 0.00 22.16 13.54
CA ALA A 226 0.33 22.59 14.89
C ALA A 226 -0.26 23.98 15.13
N ILE A 227 -0.79 24.21 16.33
CA ILE A 227 -1.35 25.49 16.74
C ILE A 227 -0.55 26.00 17.93
N VAL A 228 -0.08 27.23 17.84
CA VAL A 228 0.55 27.99 18.93
C VAL A 228 -0.38 29.10 19.34
N SER A 229 -0.68 29.20 20.64
CA SER A 229 -1.50 30.26 21.20
C SER A 229 -0.60 31.30 21.86
N LEU A 230 -0.73 32.56 21.43
CA LEU A 230 0.03 33.68 21.95
C LEU A 230 -0.89 34.59 22.77
N ASN A 231 -0.41 34.99 23.94
CA ASN A 231 -1.06 36.00 24.76
C ASN A 231 -0.36 37.34 24.53
N VAL A 232 -0.97 38.23 23.75
CA VAL A 232 -0.46 39.58 23.50
C VAL A 232 -0.78 40.42 24.72
N VAL A 233 0.23 40.98 25.40
CA VAL A 233 0.02 41.80 26.60
C VAL A 233 0.88 43.06 26.55
N GLY A 234 0.22 44.21 26.67
CA GLY A 234 0.85 45.54 26.79
C GLY A 234 1.74 45.94 25.61
N GLN A 235 1.51 45.41 24.42
CA GLN A 235 2.45 45.59 23.30
C GLN A 235 2.33 46.97 22.62
N PRO A 236 3.46 47.62 22.24
CA PRO A 236 3.46 48.91 21.56
C PRO A 236 2.74 48.92 20.20
N TYR A 237 1.82 49.87 20.01
CA TYR A 237 1.06 50.03 18.76
C TYR A 237 1.93 50.32 17.54
N GLY A 238 1.46 49.91 16.37
CA GLY A 238 2.04 50.22 15.06
C GLY A 238 3.16 49.29 14.62
N ASN A 239 3.69 48.48 15.53
CA ASN A 239 4.82 47.58 15.29
C ASN A 239 4.37 46.19 14.79
N LEU A 240 5.27 45.52 14.07
CA LEU A 240 5.11 44.13 13.67
C LEU A 240 5.73 43.21 14.73
N VAL A 241 5.01 42.13 15.04
CA VAL A 241 5.54 40.99 15.78
C VAL A 241 6.01 39.97 14.74
N TYR A 242 7.31 39.68 14.73
CA TYR A 242 7.88 38.67 13.84
C TYR A 242 7.94 37.32 14.55
N ILE A 243 7.59 36.26 13.81
CA ILE A 243 7.61 34.90 14.32
C ILE A 243 8.42 34.06 13.34
N ASP A 244 9.52 33.50 13.81
CA ASP A 244 10.31 32.52 13.08
C ASP A 244 9.96 31.12 13.56
N ILE A 245 9.62 30.23 12.64
CA ILE A 245 9.20 28.87 12.93
C ILE A 245 10.24 27.90 12.42
N THR A 246 10.62 26.96 13.27
CA THR A 246 11.40 25.79 12.89
C THR A 246 10.63 24.54 13.29
N CYS A 247 10.36 23.65 12.32
CA CYS A 247 9.81 22.33 12.61
C CYS A 247 10.84 21.24 12.37
N SER A 248 10.69 20.12 13.06
CA SER A 248 11.52 18.93 12.87
C SER A 248 10.71 17.63 12.95
N TYR A 249 11.06 16.67 12.11
CA TYR A 249 10.45 15.34 12.07
C TYR A 249 11.43 14.34 11.45
N GLY A 250 11.67 13.20 12.09
CA GLY A 250 12.49 12.13 11.53
C GLY A 250 13.91 12.54 11.11
N GLY A 251 14.53 13.49 11.81
CA GLY A 251 15.85 14.03 11.47
C GLY A 251 15.87 15.10 10.38
N GLN A 252 14.73 15.38 9.73
CA GLN A 252 14.57 16.51 8.81
C GLN A 252 14.13 17.77 9.57
N SER A 253 14.49 18.92 9.01
CA SER A 253 14.05 20.21 9.52
C SER A 253 13.59 21.12 8.38
N GLY A 254 12.67 22.02 8.68
CA GLY A 254 12.18 23.04 7.76
C GLY A 254 11.85 24.30 8.54
N THR A 255 11.92 25.43 7.87
CA THR A 255 11.67 26.74 8.49
C THR A 255 10.61 27.52 7.73
N SER A 256 9.95 28.41 8.45
CA SER A 256 8.99 29.37 7.90
C SER A 256 9.02 30.62 8.76
N SER A 257 8.45 31.71 8.27
CA SER A 257 8.25 32.91 9.07
C SER A 257 6.89 33.53 8.77
N THR A 258 6.31 34.17 9.77
CA THR A 258 5.07 34.93 9.64
C THR A 258 5.14 36.15 10.56
N SER A 259 4.21 37.07 10.40
CA SER A 259 4.08 38.23 11.28
C SER A 259 2.63 38.65 11.43
N PHE A 260 2.36 39.43 12.48
CA PHE A 260 1.11 40.18 12.64
C PHE A 260 1.42 41.56 13.20
N ARG A 261 0.49 42.50 13.05
CA ARG A 261 0.67 43.87 13.50
C ARG A 261 -0.11 44.14 14.78
N ILE A 262 0.49 44.90 15.70
CA ILE A 262 -0.24 45.48 16.83
C ILE A 262 -0.90 46.78 16.38
N TRP A 263 -2.22 46.87 16.50
CA TRP A 263 -2.99 48.06 16.13
C TRP A 263 -4.19 48.25 17.07
N TYR A 264 -4.76 49.46 17.06
CA TYR A 264 -5.91 49.83 17.88
C TYR A 264 -7.23 49.26 17.34
#